data_AF-A0A966C3W8-F1
#
_entry.id   AF-A0A966C3W8-F1
#
_cell.length_a   1.000
_cell.length_b   1.000
_cell.length_c   1.000
_cell.angle_alpha   90.00
_cell.angle_beta   90.00
_cell.angle_gamma   90.00
#
_symmetry.space_group_name_H-M   'P 1'
#
loop_
_entity.id
_entity.type
_entity.pdbx_description
1 polymer ?
#
loop_
_entity_poly.entity_id
_entity_poly.type
_entity_poly.pdbx_seq_one_letter_code
_entity_poly.pdbx_strand_id
1 'polypeptide(L)'
;FWRSGQTKIEEGTWFTISDTAYFLFSEEYSGVPLPSDFAAVMATVSEHVFPILLVLGLFTRLSATALLGMTMVIQIFVYPDAWWPVHSLWVALALVLIVRGGGLFSLDTPLMKRTRP
;
A
#
# COMPACT_ATOMS: atom_id res chain seq x y z
N PHE A 1 -0.15 2.47 -5.97
CA PHE A 1 -0.20 3.02 -4.61
C PHE A 1 0.15 4.50 -4.55
N TRP A 2 1.41 4.95 -4.64
CA TRP A 2 1.76 6.38 -4.50
C TRP A 2 0.91 7.35 -5.33
N ARG A 3 0.76 7.07 -6.64
CA ARG A 3 -0.08 7.88 -7.54
C ARG A 3 -1.55 7.96 -7.10
N SER A 4 -2.10 6.87 -6.55
CA SER A 4 -3.46 6.83 -5.98
C SER A 4 -3.54 7.62 -4.67
N GLY A 5 -2.48 7.59 -3.85
CA GLY A 5 -2.42 8.41 -2.64
C GLY A 5 -2.50 9.90 -2.97
N GLN A 6 -1.76 10.34 -3.99
CA GLN A 6 -1.74 11.75 -4.41
C GLN A 6 -3.10 12.25 -4.89
N THR A 7 -3.96 11.40 -5.45
CA THR A 7 -5.33 11.80 -5.84
C THR A 7 -6.28 11.94 -4.65
N LYS A 8 -5.86 11.51 -3.45
CA LYS A 8 -6.65 11.61 -2.22
C LYS A 8 -6.26 12.79 -1.33
N ILE A 9 -5.21 13.53 -1.70
CA ILE A 9 -4.76 14.73 -0.99
C ILE A 9 -5.29 15.97 -1.71
N GLU A 10 -5.71 16.99 -0.98
CA GLU A 10 -6.11 18.28 -1.55
C GLU A 10 -4.94 18.97 -2.27
N GLU A 11 -5.22 19.54 -3.43
CA GLU A 11 -4.22 20.27 -4.22
C GLU A 11 -3.57 21.40 -3.40
N GLY A 12 -2.24 21.46 -3.41
CA GLY A 12 -1.48 22.46 -2.65
C GLY A 12 -1.29 22.12 -1.16
N THR A 13 -1.81 20.99 -0.69
CA THR A 13 -1.58 20.49 0.68
C THR A 13 -0.72 19.23 0.69
N TRP A 14 -0.19 18.88 1.87
CA TRP A 14 0.63 17.68 2.04
C TRP A 14 -0.06 16.57 2.86
N PHE A 15 -1.05 16.93 3.66
CA PHE A 15 -1.67 16.02 4.63
C PHE A 15 -3.19 16.15 4.72
N THR A 16 -3.80 17.06 3.96
CA THR A 16 -5.26 17.23 3.97
C THR A 16 -5.87 16.24 3.00
N ILE A 17 -6.65 15.30 3.52
CA ILE A 17 -7.40 14.34 2.70
C ILE A 17 -8.59 15.07 2.09
N SER A 18 -8.79 14.94 0.79
CA SER A 18 -9.85 15.64 0.08
C SER A 18 -11.24 15.10 0.41
N ASP A 19 -12.24 15.97 0.39
CA ASP A 19 -13.65 15.57 0.54
C ASP A 19 -14.06 14.51 -0.50
N THR A 20 -13.50 14.59 -1.71
CA THR A 20 -13.69 13.59 -2.76
C THR A 20 -13.21 12.21 -2.33
N ALA A 21 -12.10 12.10 -1.60
CA ALA A 21 -11.63 10.81 -1.10
C ALA A 21 -12.60 10.23 -0.07
N TYR A 22 -13.08 11.04 0.88
CA TYR A 22 -14.10 10.60 1.83
C TYR A 22 -15.40 10.18 1.15
N PHE A 23 -15.85 10.95 0.15
CA PHE A 23 -17.02 10.62 -0.65
C PHE A 23 -16.87 9.28 -1.37
N LEU A 24 -15.73 9.02 -2.01
CA LEU A 24 -15.47 7.73 -2.66
C LEU A 24 -15.51 6.56 -1.67
N PHE A 25 -15.02 6.74 -0.45
CA PHE A 25 -15.10 5.70 0.58
C PHE A 25 -16.51 5.51 1.15
N SER A 26 -17.35 6.54 1.15
CA SER A 26 -18.77 6.46 1.55
C SER A 26 -19.61 5.73 0.51
N GLU A 27 -19.40 6.06 -0.77
CA GLU A 27 -20.29 5.59 -1.84
C GLU A 27 -19.70 4.37 -2.56
N GLU A 28 -18.57 4.57 -3.25
CA GLU A 28 -17.99 3.58 -4.19
C GLU A 28 -17.26 2.45 -3.46
N TYR A 29 -16.56 2.75 -2.37
CA TYR A 29 -15.78 1.77 -1.59
C TYR A 29 -16.47 1.35 -0.29
N SER A 30 -17.79 1.51 -0.23
CA SER A 30 -18.65 1.15 0.92
C SER A 30 -18.59 -0.34 1.30
N GLY A 31 -18.13 -1.20 0.39
CA GLY A 31 -17.92 -2.62 0.64
C GLY A 31 -16.74 -2.94 1.58
N VAL A 32 -15.85 -1.98 1.85
CA VAL A 32 -14.73 -2.18 2.79
C VAL A 32 -15.30 -2.35 4.20
N PRO A 33 -14.92 -3.40 4.97
CA PRO A 33 -15.52 -3.72 6.27
C PRO A 33 -15.00 -2.83 7.41
N LEU A 34 -14.99 -1.52 7.20
CA LEU A 34 -14.51 -0.49 8.12
C LEU A 34 -15.36 0.77 7.95
N PRO A 35 -15.46 1.63 8.97
CA PRO A 35 -16.07 2.96 8.79
C PRO A 35 -15.37 3.71 7.66
N SER A 36 -16.14 4.31 6.75
CA SER A 36 -15.66 4.97 5.53
C SER A 36 -14.56 6.00 5.83
N ASP A 37 -14.75 6.84 6.85
CA ASP A 37 -13.80 7.88 7.24
C ASP A 37 -12.46 7.28 7.67
N PHE A 38 -12.53 6.20 8.44
CA PHE A 38 -11.33 5.50 8.91
C PHE A 38 -10.63 4.77 7.77
N ALA A 39 -11.39 4.15 6.87
CA ALA A 39 -10.87 3.50 5.67
C ALA A 39 -10.16 4.50 4.74
N ALA A 40 -10.74 5.69 4.55
CA ALA A 40 -10.16 6.76 3.74
C ALA A 40 -8.81 7.22 4.29
N VAL A 41 -8.73 7.47 5.61
CA VAL A 41 -7.49 7.84 6.29
C VAL A 41 -6.45 6.73 6.19
N MET A 42 -6.80 5.50 6.55
CA MET A 42 -5.85 4.38 6.54
C MET A 42 -5.33 4.08 5.14
N ALA A 43 -6.20 4.10 4.13
CA ALA A 43 -5.79 3.88 2.75
C ALA A 43 -4.85 5.00 2.28
N THR A 44 -5.19 6.26 2.55
CA THR A 44 -4.36 7.40 2.13
C THR A 44 -2.99 7.36 2.79
N VAL A 45 -2.92 7.14 4.11
CA VAL A 45 -1.65 7.04 4.83
C VAL A 45 -0.82 5.86 4.32
N SER A 46 -1.44 4.69 4.18
CA SER A 46 -0.76 3.47 3.73
C SER A 46 -0.23 3.58 2.29
N GLU A 47 -0.96 4.27 1.41
CA GLU A 47 -0.57 4.52 0.01
C GLU A 47 0.62 5.47 -0.13
N HIS A 48 0.93 6.27 0.89
CA HIS A 48 2.13 7.11 0.93
C HIS A 48 3.28 6.43 1.67
N VAL A 49 3.04 5.96 2.89
CA VAL A 49 4.09 5.50 3.79
C VAL A 49 4.75 4.23 3.28
N PHE A 50 3.99 3.17 2.98
CA PHE A 50 4.59 1.88 2.64
C PHE A 50 5.34 1.87 1.31
N PRO A 51 4.87 2.56 0.24
CA PRO A 51 5.67 2.67 -0.98
C PRO A 51 6.99 3.43 -0.77
N ILE A 52 7.01 4.51 0.01
CA ILE A 52 8.27 5.20 0.36
C ILE A 52 9.20 4.25 1.09
N LEU A 53 8.72 3.60 2.15
CA LEU A 53 9.53 2.67 2.95
C LEU A 53 10.08 1.54 2.07
N LEU A 54 9.26 1.01 1.16
CA LEU A 54 9.68 -0.05 0.23
C LEU A 54 10.77 0.43 -0.74
N VAL A 55 10.65 1.63 -1.30
CA VAL A 55 11.64 2.21 -2.22
C VAL A 55 12.97 2.51 -1.51
N LEU A 56 12.90 3.02 -0.28
CA LEU A 56 14.08 3.20 0.58
C LEU A 56 14.66 1.85 1.05
N GLY A 57 13.93 0.75 0.85
CA GLY A 57 14.30 -0.56 1.35
C GLY A 57 14.37 -0.62 2.87
N LEU A 58 13.47 0.10 3.56
CA LEU A 58 13.28 0.07 5.01
C LEU A 58 12.11 -0.87 5.36
N PHE A 59 12.36 -1.79 6.28
CA PHE A 59 11.42 -2.83 6.69
C PHE A 59 10.75 -3.50 5.48
N THR A 60 11.54 -3.85 4.46
CA THR A 60 11.07 -4.23 3.12
C THR A 60 10.01 -5.32 3.15
N ARG A 61 10.19 -6.34 4.01
CA ARG A 61 9.22 -7.43 4.18
C ARG A 61 7.91 -6.94 4.79
N LEU A 62 7.97 -6.06 5.78
CA LEU A 62 6.79 -5.48 6.43
C LEU A 62 6.03 -4.59 5.44
N SER A 63 6.73 -3.68 4.78
CA SER A 63 6.16 -2.77 3.76
C SER A 63 5.50 -3.55 2.62
N ALA A 64 6.16 -4.60 2.11
CA ALA A 64 5.60 -5.46 1.07
C ALA A 64 4.37 -6.24 1.57
N THR A 65 4.37 -6.71 2.82
CA THR A 65 3.23 -7.39 3.43
C THR A 65 2.04 -6.43 3.62
N ALA A 66 2.29 -5.20 4.06
CA ALA A 66 1.27 -4.18 4.19
C ALA A 66 0.63 -3.82 2.84
N LEU A 67 1.45 -3.65 1.79
CA LEU A 67 0.97 -3.41 0.43
C LEU A 67 0.22 -4.62 -0.15
N LEU A 68 0.64 -5.85 0.16
CA LEU A 68 -0.12 -7.05 -0.17
C LEU A 68 -1.49 -7.06 0.52
N GLY A 69 -1.53 -6.73 1.82
CA GLY A 69 -2.79 -6.60 2.56
C GLY A 69 -3.74 -5.58 1.94
N MET A 70 -3.24 -4.39 1.59
CA MET A 70 -4.04 -3.40 0.85
C MET A 70 -4.52 -3.92 -0.49
N THR A 71 -3.66 -4.62 -1.25
CA THR A 71 -4.05 -5.23 -2.52
C THR A 71 -5.20 -6.21 -2.34
N MET A 72 -5.18 -7.02 -1.27
CA MET A 72 -6.27 -7.95 -0.95
C MET A 72 -7.56 -7.22 -0.57
N VAL A 73 -7.49 -6.14 0.21
CA VAL A 73 -8.67 -5.32 0.53
C VAL A 73 -9.30 -4.76 -0.75
N ILE A 74 -8.48 -4.18 -1.65
CA ILE A 74 -8.96 -3.63 -2.92
C ILE A 74 -9.56 -4.75 -3.79
N GLN A 75 -8.87 -5.88 -3.92
CA GLN A 75 -9.33 -7.01 -4.72
C GLN A 75 -10.64 -7.60 -4.22
N ILE A 76 -10.84 -7.71 -2.91
CA ILE A 76 -12.03 -8.38 -2.35
C ILE A 76 -13.23 -7.43 -2.29
N PHE A 77 -13.00 -6.17 -1.90
CA PHE A 77 -14.09 -5.26 -1.53
C PHE A 77 -14.34 -4.11 -2.52
N VAL A 78 -13.41 -3.85 -3.45
CA VAL A 78 -13.48 -2.67 -4.33
C VAL A 78 -13.51 -3.06 -5.81
N TYR A 79 -12.50 -3.77 -6.31
CA TYR A 79 -12.38 -4.13 -7.72
C TYR A 79 -12.13 -5.65 -7.90
N PRO A 80 -13.17 -6.50 -7.73
CA PRO A 80 -13.02 -7.96 -7.83
C PRO A 80 -12.63 -8.44 -9.22
N ASP A 81 -13.02 -7.73 -10.27
CA ASP A 81 -12.72 -8.12 -11.65
C ASP A 81 -11.29 -7.75 -12.10
N ALA A 82 -10.54 -7.00 -11.27
CA ALA A 82 -9.20 -6.51 -11.61
C ALA A 82 -8.06 -7.51 -11.31
N TRP A 83 -8.38 -8.75 -10.96
CA TRP A 83 -7.40 -9.77 -10.56
C TRP A 83 -6.32 -10.01 -11.64
N TRP A 84 -6.73 -10.46 -12.82
CA TRP A 84 -5.78 -10.77 -13.89
C TRP A 84 -5.13 -9.54 -14.51
N PRO A 85 -5.87 -8.45 -14.79
CA PRO A 85 -5.26 -7.29 -15.44
C PRO A 85 -4.25 -6.55 -14.56
N VAL A 86 -4.44 -6.52 -13.23
CA VAL A 86 -3.68 -5.64 -12.34
C VAL A 86 -3.22 -6.31 -11.05
N HIS A 87 -4.12 -6.84 -10.23
CA HIS A 87 -3.79 -7.19 -8.85
C HIS A 87 -2.86 -8.40 -8.73
N SER A 88 -2.98 -9.40 -9.61
CA SER A 88 -2.11 -10.58 -9.63
C SER A 88 -0.63 -10.23 -9.80
N LEU A 89 -0.32 -9.22 -10.62
CA LEU A 89 1.04 -8.71 -10.78
C LEU A 89 1.55 -8.06 -9.50
N TRP A 90 0.74 -7.22 -8.85
CA TRP A 90 1.12 -6.58 -7.59
C TRP A 90 1.36 -7.61 -6.49
N VAL A 91 0.50 -8.63 -6.40
CA VAL A 91 0.64 -9.75 -5.48
C VAL A 91 1.94 -10.50 -5.73
N ALA A 92 2.22 -10.88 -6.98
CA ALA A 92 3.44 -11.59 -7.32
C ALA A 92 4.70 -10.80 -6.95
N LEU A 93 4.74 -9.50 -7.26
CA LEU A 93 5.86 -8.62 -6.93
C LEU A 93 6.02 -8.46 -5.41
N ALA A 94 4.92 -8.28 -4.68
CA ALA A 94 4.96 -8.18 -3.22
C ALA A 94 5.46 -9.49 -2.59
N LEU A 95 5.00 -10.66 -3.06
CA LEU A 95 5.45 -11.96 -2.58
C LEU A 95 6.95 -12.18 -2.81
N VAL A 96 7.49 -11.76 -3.96
CA VAL A 96 8.94 -11.81 -4.20
C VAL A 96 9.71 -11.02 -3.15
N LEU A 97 9.25 -9.82 -2.79
CA LEU A 97 9.89 -8.97 -1.79
C LEU A 97 9.72 -9.51 -0.36
N ILE A 98 8.58 -10.13 -0.06
CA ILE A 98 8.34 -10.79 1.23
C ILE A 98 9.31 -11.96 1.41
N VAL A 99 9.46 -12.82 0.39
CA VAL A 99 10.33 -14.00 0.45
C VAL A 99 11.80 -13.59 0.41
N ARG A 100 12.21 -12.81 -0.59
CA ARG A 100 13.64 -12.49 -0.85
C ARG A 100 14.17 -11.30 -0.04
N GLY A 101 13.31 -10.41 0.45
CA GLY A 101 13.71 -9.14 1.06
C GLY A 101 14.17 -8.09 0.03
N GLY A 102 14.63 -6.93 0.52
CA GLY A 102 14.98 -5.76 -0.30
C GLY A 102 16.33 -5.83 -1.06
N GLY A 103 17.08 -6.92 -0.92
CA GLY A 103 18.34 -7.12 -1.65
C GLY A 103 19.52 -6.27 -1.16
N LEU A 104 20.58 -6.18 -1.97
CA LEU A 104 21.89 -5.59 -1.60
C LEU A 104 21.87 -4.07 -1.42
N PHE A 105 20.94 -3.37 -2.06
CA PHE A 105 20.83 -1.91 -2.03
C PHE A 105 19.79 -1.41 -1.01
N SER A 106 19.11 -2.32 -0.31
CA SER A 106 18.12 -1.96 0.71
C SER A 106 18.81 -1.47 1.98
N LEU A 107 18.25 -0.45 2.61
CA LEU A 107 18.69 0.06 3.91
C LEU A 107 18.53 -0.98 5.05
N ASP A 108 17.82 -2.08 4.83
CA ASP A 108 17.75 -3.24 5.73
C ASP A 108 19.04 -4.08 5.72
N THR A 109 19.93 -3.89 4.73
CA THR A 109 21.15 -4.71 4.52
C THR A 109 22.11 -4.73 5.71
N PRO A 110 22.39 -3.63 6.43
CA PRO A 110 23.23 -3.66 7.62
C PRO A 110 22.63 -4.52 8.75
N LEU A 111 21.30 -4.59 8.84
CA LEU A 111 20.59 -5.38 9.85
C LEU A 111 20.63 -6.89 9.53
N MET A 112 20.62 -7.25 8.24
CA MET A 112 20.53 -8.64 7.78
C MET A 112 21.89 -9.32 7.53
N LYS A 113 23.00 -8.55 7.53
CA LYS A 113 24.37 -9.10 7.46
C LYS A 113 24.89 -9.65 8.80
N ARG A 114 24.27 -9.33 9.94
CA ARG A 114 24.68 -9.81 11.27
C ARG A 114 24.08 -11.17 11.66
N THR A 115 23.14 -11.70 10.87
CA THR A 115 22.39 -12.94 11.18
C THR A 115 22.65 -14.09 10.20
N ARG A 116 23.64 -13.96 9.31
CA ARG A 116 24.16 -15.12 8.57
C ARG A 116 25.25 -15.79 9.43
N PRO A 117 25.08 -17.07 9.81
CA PRO A 117 26.11 -17.81 10.55
C PRO A 117 27.38 -17.97 9.72
#